data_AF-A0A6V7J6T2-F1
#
_entry.id   AF-A0A6V7J6T2-F1
#
_cell.length_a   1.000
_cell.length_b   1.000
_cell.length_c   1.000
_cell.angle_alpha   90.00
_cell.angle_beta   90.00
_cell.angle_gamma   90.00
#
_symmetry.space_group_name_H-M   'P 1'
#
loop_
_entity.id
_entity.type
_entity.pdbx_description
1 polymer ?
#
loop_
_entity_poly.entity_id
_entity_poly.type
_entity_poly.pdbx_seq_one_letter_code
_entity_poly.pdbx_strand_id
1 'polypeptide(L)'
;NVARPVRGRATNNNAEIQAVTEAANIAKKNGLRKIKINTDSRFVISCIEDWMPRWERNGWKTSKGEPVINKTELIEMKKALSGLDCQF
;
A
#
# COMPACT_ATOMS: atom_id res chain seq x y z
N ASN A 1 16.77 -2.43 10.51
CA ASN A 1 16.61 -1.75 9.20
C ASN A 1 16.39 -2.85 8.16
N VAL A 2 15.29 -2.81 7.40
CA VAL A 2 14.96 -3.82 6.37
C VAL A 2 14.92 -3.08 5.03
N ALA A 3 15.80 -3.48 4.10
CA ALA A 3 15.77 -3.02 2.72
C ALA A 3 15.64 -4.24 1.82
N ARG A 4 14.63 -4.26 0.94
CA ARG A 4 14.38 -5.36 -0.01
C ARG A 4 14.30 -4.81 -1.43
N PRO A 5 14.80 -5.57 -2.44
CA PRO A 5 14.61 -5.20 -3.83
C PRO A 5 13.13 -5.26 -4.19
N VAL A 6 12.70 -4.29 -5.01
CA VAL A 6 11.32 -4.23 -5.53
C VAL A 6 11.05 -5.47 -6.37
N ARG A 7 9.97 -6.19 -6.05
CA ARG A 7 9.50 -7.30 -6.88
C ARG A 7 8.66 -6.77 -8.02
N GLY A 8 8.93 -7.20 -9.26
CA GLY A 8 8.18 -6.75 -10.44
C GLY A 8 8.66 -5.41 -10.99
N ARG A 9 7.74 -4.49 -11.27
CA ARG A 9 8.06 -3.21 -11.93
C ARG A 9 8.83 -2.29 -10.97
N ALA A 10 10.13 -2.11 -11.23
CA ALA A 10 11.01 -1.22 -10.47
C ALA A 10 10.67 0.25 -10.75
N THR A 11 9.68 0.77 -10.04
CA THR A 11 9.33 2.19 -9.99
C THR A 11 9.35 2.65 -8.55
N ASN A 12 9.65 3.93 -8.31
CA ASN A 12 9.66 4.49 -6.97
C ASN A 12 8.34 4.19 -6.23
N ASN A 13 7.19 4.50 -6.85
CA ASN A 13 5.86 4.20 -6.28
C ASN A 13 5.66 2.74 -5.89
N ASN A 14 6.20 1.78 -6.67
CA ASN A 14 6.07 0.36 -6.36
C ASN A 14 6.96 -0.05 -5.18
N ALA A 15 8.15 0.54 -5.08
CA ALA A 15 9.02 0.37 -3.92
C ALA A 15 8.32 0.83 -2.63
N GLU A 16 7.66 1.99 -2.69
CA GLU A 16 6.95 2.58 -1.56
C GLU A 16 5.75 1.72 -1.10
N ILE A 17 4.93 1.23 -2.04
CA ILE A 17 3.81 0.33 -1.72
C ILE A 17 4.32 -0.98 -1.08
N GLN A 18 5.40 -1.55 -1.62
CA GLN A 18 5.99 -2.77 -1.07
C GLN A 18 6.62 -2.55 0.30
N ALA A 19 7.23 -1.38 0.53
CA ALA A 19 7.76 -1.01 1.84
C ALA A 19 6.67 -0.98 2.92
N VAL A 20 5.51 -0.37 2.61
CA VAL A 20 4.35 -0.38 3.53
C VAL A 20 3.79 -1.78 3.75
N THR A 21 3.70 -2.59 2.68
CA THR A 21 3.23 -3.98 2.77
C THR A 21 4.14 -4.81 3.67
N GLU A 22 5.45 -4.68 3.53
CA GLU A 22 6.42 -5.35 4.39
C GLU A 22 6.32 -4.86 5.84
N ALA A 23 6.18 -3.55 6.06
CA ALA A 23 6.00 -3.00 7.40
C ALA A 23 4.76 -3.57 8.09
N ALA A 24 3.63 -3.67 7.37
CA ALA A 24 2.41 -4.29 7.86
C ALA A 24 2.60 -5.79 8.17
N ASN A 25 3.30 -6.53 7.29
CA ASN A 25 3.60 -7.94 7.53
C ASN A 25 4.49 -8.16 8.76
N ILE A 26 5.51 -7.32 8.95
CA ILE A 26 6.36 -7.35 10.14
C ILE A 26 5.53 -7.08 11.38
N ALA A 27 4.67 -6.06 11.36
CA ALA A 27 3.80 -5.74 12.48
C ALA A 27 2.87 -6.91 12.84
N LYS A 28 2.25 -7.53 11.84
CA LYS A 28 1.38 -8.70 12.00
C LYS A 28 2.15 -9.90 12.56
N LYS A 29 3.37 -10.14 12.08
CA LYS A 29 4.26 -11.19 12.61
C LYS A 29 4.64 -10.96 14.07
N ASN A 30 4.75 -9.70 14.49
CA ASN A 30 4.98 -9.33 15.89
C ASN A 30 3.69 -9.29 16.74
N GLY A 31 2.53 -9.60 16.18
CA GLY A 31 1.26 -9.58 16.90
C GLY A 31 0.75 -8.16 17.23
N LEU A 32 1.30 -7.12 16.59
CA LEU A 32 0.84 -5.75 16.78
C LEU A 32 -0.52 -5.57 16.11
N ARG A 33 -1.49 -5.00 16.84
CA ARG A 33 -2.81 -4.65 16.31
C ARG A 33 -2.89 -3.21 15.82
N LYS A 34 -2.14 -2.30 16.44
CA LYS A 34 -2.10 -0.88 16.08
C LYS A 34 -0.73 -0.53 15.57
N ILE A 35 -0.66 0.08 14.39
CA ILE A 35 0.59 0.56 13.82
C ILE A 35 0.45 1.98 13.29
N LYS A 36 1.50 2.76 13.47
CA LYS A 36 1.63 4.07 12.84
C LYS A 36 2.70 4.00 11.77
N ILE A 37 2.31 4.25 10.52
CA ILE A 37 3.22 4.20 9.36
C ILE A 37 3.54 5.63 8.96
N ASN A 38 4.74 6.07 9.32
CA ASN A 38 5.24 7.38 8.91
C ASN A 38 6.01 7.23 7.58
N THR A 39 5.40 7.66 6.48
CA THR A 39 6.03 7.69 5.15
C THR A 39 6.09 9.12 4.64
N ASP A 40 7.17 9.51 3.98
CA ASP A 40 7.32 10.77 3.26
C ASP A 40 6.71 10.73 1.84
N SER A 41 6.29 9.54 1.41
CA SER A 41 5.66 9.32 0.12
C SER A 41 4.21 9.79 0.11
N ARG A 42 4.00 11.03 -0.35
CA ARG A 42 2.66 11.59 -0.62
C ARG A 42 1.80 10.68 -1.49
N PHE A 43 2.41 9.92 -2.40
CA PHE A 43 1.72 8.95 -3.24
C PHE A 43 1.05 7.85 -2.41
N VAL A 44 1.74 7.29 -1.41
CA VAL A 44 1.20 6.21 -0.56
C VAL A 44 0.12 6.75 0.37
N ILE A 45 0.34 7.93 0.96
CA ILE A 45 -0.65 8.60 1.80
C ILE A 45 -1.94 8.83 1.00
N SER A 46 -1.84 9.46 -0.18
CA SER A 46 -2.98 9.71 -1.06
C SER A 46 -3.61 8.41 -1.57
N CYS A 47 -2.80 7.36 -1.81
CA CYS A 47 -3.32 6.06 -2.19
C CYS A 47 -4.28 5.52 -1.13
N ILE A 48 -3.90 5.59 0.14
CA ILE A 48 -4.63 4.95 1.23
C ILE A 48 -5.83 5.79 1.67
N GLU A 49 -5.66 7.10 1.79
CA GLU A 49 -6.72 8.02 2.22
C GLU A 49 -7.77 8.25 1.14
N ASP A 50 -7.34 8.50 -0.10
CA ASP A 50 -8.23 8.98 -1.16
C ASP A 50 -8.50 7.94 -2.25
N TRP A 51 -7.47 7.27 -2.76
CA TRP A 51 -7.61 6.53 -4.02
C TRP A 51 -8.12 5.11 -3.85
N MET A 52 -7.66 4.37 -2.83
CA MET A 52 -8.09 3.01 -2.55
C MET A 52 -9.61 2.86 -2.44
N PRO A 53 -10.32 3.66 -1.62
CA PRO A 53 -11.79 3.56 -1.53
C PRO A 53 -12.48 3.97 -2.85
N ARG A 54 -11.93 4.94 -3.59
CA ARG A 54 -12.47 5.36 -4.89
C ARG A 54 -12.28 4.30 -5.97
N TRP A 55 -11.09 3.70 -6.04
CA TRP A 55 -10.77 2.65 -7.01
C TRP A 55 -11.56 1.38 -6.74
N GLU A 56 -11.75 0.99 -5.49
CA GLU A 56 -12.61 -0.14 -5.16
C GLU A 56 -14.05 0.07 -5.65
N ARG A 57 -14.61 1.27 -5.45
CA ARG A 57 -15.94 1.63 -5.97
C ARG A 57 -15.98 1.71 -7.50
N ASN A 58 -14.91 2.17 -8.14
CA ASN A 58 -14.82 2.34 -9.60
C ASN A 58 -14.25 1.11 -10.34
N GLY A 59 -14.08 -0.03 -9.67
CA GLY A 59 -13.57 -1.26 -10.29
C GLY A 59 -12.10 -1.21 -10.73
N TRP A 60 -11.25 -0.49 -9.99
CA TRP A 60 -9.81 -0.31 -10.22
C TRP A 60 -9.45 0.43 -11.51
N LYS A 61 -10.20 1.51 -11.80
CA LYS A 61 -9.92 2.43 -12.91
C LYS A 61 -9.48 3.79 -12.38
N THR A 62 -8.48 4.36 -13.04
CA THR A 62 -8.02 5.74 -12.81
C THR A 62 -9.04 6.75 -13.35
N SER A 63 -8.89 8.03 -12.99
CA SER A 63 -9.76 9.11 -13.51
C SER A 63 -9.72 9.23 -15.05
N LYS A 64 -8.67 8.71 -15.69
CA LYS A 64 -8.54 8.65 -17.16
C LYS A 64 -9.24 7.44 -17.79
N GLY A 65 -9.88 6.59 -16.99
CA GLY A 65 -10.53 5.36 -17.45
C GLY A 65 -9.58 4.18 -17.65
N GLU A 66 -8.27 4.39 -17.47
CA GLU A 66 -7.26 3.33 -17.60
C GLU A 66 -7.20 2.45 -16.34
N PRO A 67 -6.87 1.16 -16.50
CA PRO A 67 -6.67 0.28 -15.35
C PRO A 67 -5.50 0.78 -14.49
N VAL A 68 -5.66 0.74 -13.17
CA VAL A 68 -4.60 1.10 -12.23
C VAL A 68 -3.42 0.15 -12.42
N ILE A 69 -2.27 0.69 -12.81
CA ILE A 69 -1.05 -0.08 -13.11
C ILE A 69 -0.58 -0.88 -11.89
N ASN A 70 -0.57 -0.26 -10.71
CA ASN A 70 -0.12 -0.87 -9.45
C ASN A 70 -1.25 -1.59 -8.70
N LYS A 71 -2.30 -2.02 -9.42
CA LYS A 71 -3.48 -2.67 -8.81
C LYS A 71 -3.08 -3.85 -7.93
N THR A 72 -2.21 -4.72 -8.42
CA THR A 72 -1.82 -5.95 -7.72
C THR A 72 -1.14 -5.63 -6.39
N GLU A 73 -0.16 -4.72 -6.41
CA GLU A 73 0.61 -4.34 -5.22
C GLU A 73 -0.26 -3.58 -4.21
N LEU A 74 -1.20 -2.76 -4.68
CA LEU A 74 -2.18 -2.12 -3.80
C LEU A 74 -3.14 -3.11 -3.14
N ILE A 75 -3.58 -4.14 -3.87
CA ILE A 75 -4.42 -5.21 -3.30
C ILE A 75 -3.64 -5.99 -2.24
N GLU A 76 -2.38 -6.32 -2.50
CA GLU A 76 -1.52 -6.99 -1.53
C GLU A 76 -1.30 -6.13 -0.28
N MET A 77 -1.00 -4.84 -0.47
CA MET A 77 -0.89 -3.87 0.63
C MET A 77 -2.16 -3.82 1.46
N LYS A 78 -3.33 -3.69 0.81
CA LYS A 78 -4.64 -3.70 1.51
C LYS A 78 -4.85 -4.97 2.31
N LYS A 79 -4.50 -6.12 1.74
CA LYS A 79 -4.64 -7.42 2.38
C LYS A 79 -3.72 -7.56 3.58
N ALA A 80 -2.51 -7.02 3.51
CA ALA A 80 -1.57 -6.99 4.63
C ALA A 80 -2.06 -6.08 5.76
N LEU A 81 -2.61 -4.91 5.41
CA LEU A 81 -3.23 -3.98 6.35
C LEU A 81 -4.56 -4.50 6.93
N SER A 82 -5.23 -5.41 6.24
CA SER A 82 -6.48 -6.01 6.73
C SER A 82 -6.28 -6.72 8.07
N GLY A 83 -6.95 -6.19 9.10
CA GLY A 83 -6.85 -6.63 10.49
C GLY A 83 -5.85 -5.84 11.36
N LEU A 84 -5.20 -4.82 10.80
CA LEU A 84 -4.37 -3.85 11.51
C LEU A 84 -5.10 -2.51 11.57
N ASP A 85 -5.08 -1.88 12.73
CA ASP A 85 -5.52 -0.51 12.95
C ASP A 85 -4.33 0.39 12.59
N CYS A 86 -4.21 0.69 11.30
CA CYS A 86 -3.13 1.47 10.72
C CYS A 86 -3.49 2.95 10.67
N GLN A 87 -2.63 3.79 11.27
CA GLN A 87 -2.68 5.24 11.16
C GLN A 87 -1.52 5.70 10.27
N PHE A 88 -1.83 6.60 9.33
CA PHE A 88 -0.87 7.25 8.44
C PHE A 88 -0.68 8.71 8.87
#